data_AF-A0A067D7Y7-F1
#
_entry.id   AF-A0A067D7Y7-F1
#
_cell.length_a   1.000
_cell.length_b   1.000
_cell.length_c   1.000
_cell.angle_alpha   90.00
_cell.angle_beta   90.00
_cell.angle_gamma   90.00
#
_symmetry.space_group_name_H-M   'P 1'
#
loop_
_entity.id
_entity.type
_entity.pdbx_description
1 polymer ?
#
loop_
_entity_poly.entity_id
_entity_poly.type
_entity_poly.pdbx_seq_one_letter_code
_entity_poly.pdbx_strand_id
1 'polypeptide(L)'
;MTTQSAEAVRQLLRKDMQREHALHADLLQYIGLREEDLSSASQKHIRLMAQAASVLELNTTDSSAYVAAISDLREKYDALRASVSTWRRHEAKQLKRKQELHDELREMEHMLAMLDAASKERDAIENVATMDGRLKEYAGKHAVYSKEIAKLDKILADRGYFDVASSLQHHVLVSLEQECAQLEAANKEVRAKVDRFQGLPPNLEQANATLYKAQERLQQLEADFQSRVHSMV
;
A
#
# COMPACT_ATOMS: atom_id res chain seq x y z
N MET A 1 -47.02 -16.60 17.48
CA MET A 1 -46.76 -17.93 18.08
C MET A 1 -47.65 -18.22 19.30
N THR A 2 -48.91 -17.77 19.33
CA THR A 2 -49.71 -17.73 20.57
C THR A 2 -50.96 -18.63 20.55
N THR A 3 -51.50 -18.99 19.39
CA THR A 3 -52.74 -19.79 19.27
C THR A 3 -52.52 -21.27 19.54
N GLN A 4 -51.42 -21.85 19.05
CA GLN A 4 -51.06 -23.26 19.29
C GLN A 4 -50.74 -23.53 20.77
N SER A 5 -50.17 -22.56 21.48
CA SER A 5 -49.94 -22.63 22.93
C SER A 5 -51.26 -22.65 23.71
N ALA A 6 -52.26 -21.85 23.30
CA ALA A 6 -53.54 -21.77 23.99
C ALA A 6 -54.41 -23.04 23.79
N GLU A 7 -54.38 -23.66 22.62
CA GLU A 7 -55.07 -24.94 22.38
C GLU A 7 -54.42 -26.10 23.13
N ALA A 8 -53.08 -26.14 23.22
CA ALA A 8 -52.37 -27.14 24.01
C ALA A 8 -52.73 -27.05 25.50
N VAL A 9 -52.81 -25.83 26.05
CA VAL A 9 -53.21 -25.59 27.44
C VAL A 9 -54.64 -26.06 27.71
N ARG A 10 -55.59 -25.78 26.79
CA ARG A 10 -56.99 -26.26 26.92
C ARG A 10 -57.12 -27.78 26.86
N GLN A 11 -56.29 -28.44 26.05
CA GLN A 11 -56.28 -29.91 25.98
C GLN A 11 -55.71 -30.54 27.26
N LEU A 12 -54.68 -29.93 27.84
CA LEU A 12 -54.11 -30.34 29.13
C LEU A 12 -55.14 -30.22 30.26
N LEU A 13 -55.81 -29.06 30.36
CA LEU A 13 -56.85 -28.80 31.36
C LEU A 13 -58.01 -29.81 31.29
N ARG A 14 -58.40 -30.23 30.08
CA ARG A 14 -59.43 -31.27 29.91
C ARG A 14 -58.97 -32.63 30.39
N LYS A 15 -57.72 -33.01 30.14
CA LYS A 15 -57.15 -34.28 30.61
C LYS A 15 -57.03 -34.30 32.13
N ASP A 16 -56.62 -33.19 32.73
CA ASP A 16 -56.50 -33.08 34.20
C ASP A 16 -57.87 -33.17 34.86
N MET A 17 -58.89 -32.46 34.34
CA MET A 17 -60.27 -32.59 34.83
C MET A 17 -60.81 -34.02 34.71
N GLN A 18 -60.52 -34.72 33.61
CA GLN A 18 -60.93 -36.11 33.43
C GLN A 18 -60.26 -37.05 34.44
N ARG A 19 -58.98 -36.81 34.73
CA ARG A 19 -58.20 -37.58 35.71
C ARG A 19 -58.71 -37.34 37.14
N GLU A 20 -59.04 -36.09 37.48
CA GLU A 20 -59.66 -35.74 38.76
C GLU A 20 -61.00 -36.44 38.97
N HIS A 21 -61.87 -36.45 37.94
CA HIS A 21 -63.15 -37.14 38.01
C HIS A 21 -63.01 -38.66 38.13
N ALA A 22 -62.04 -39.27 37.44
CA ALA A 22 -61.75 -40.70 37.55
C ALA A 22 -61.25 -41.07 38.95
N LEU A 23 -60.30 -40.31 39.51
CA LEU A 23 -59.78 -40.53 40.86
C LEU A 23 -60.86 -40.30 41.94
N HIS A 24 -61.76 -39.34 41.74
CA HIS A 24 -62.89 -39.12 42.62
C HIS A 24 -63.88 -40.30 42.62
N ALA A 25 -64.15 -40.88 41.45
CA ALA A 25 -64.98 -42.08 41.32
C ALA A 25 -64.30 -43.30 41.96
N ASP A 26 -63.00 -43.50 41.74
CA ASP A 26 -62.22 -44.59 42.33
C ASP A 26 -62.18 -44.49 43.86
N LEU A 27 -62.07 -43.28 44.40
CA LEU A 27 -62.15 -43.00 45.85
C LEU A 27 -63.50 -43.38 46.45
N LEU A 28 -64.60 -42.99 45.80
CA LEU A 28 -65.95 -43.32 46.25
C LEU A 28 -66.20 -44.83 46.18
N GLN A 29 -65.68 -45.49 45.14
CA GLN A 29 -65.78 -46.93 44.96
C GLN A 29 -64.96 -47.70 46.00
N TYR A 30 -63.76 -47.23 46.34
CA TYR A 30 -62.91 -47.83 47.37
C TYR A 30 -63.54 -47.76 48.77
N ILE A 31 -64.26 -46.67 49.07
CA ILE A 31 -64.94 -46.47 50.36
C ILE A 31 -66.34 -47.16 50.37
N GLY A 32 -66.85 -47.58 49.21
CA GLY A 32 -68.15 -48.24 49.07
C GLY A 32 -69.35 -47.31 49.25
N LEU A 33 -69.16 -46.00 49.05
CA LEU A 33 -70.19 -44.98 49.25
C LEU A 33 -70.60 -44.36 47.92
N ARG A 34 -71.89 -44.02 47.77
CA ARG A 34 -72.38 -43.23 46.63
C ARG A 34 -72.26 -41.75 46.95
N GLU A 35 -72.07 -40.94 45.91
CA GLU A 35 -71.91 -39.48 46.04
C GLU A 35 -73.12 -38.83 46.75
N GLU A 36 -74.30 -39.44 46.63
CA GLU A 36 -75.58 -39.03 47.22
C GLU A 36 -75.68 -39.26 48.75
N ASP A 37 -74.89 -40.19 49.30
CA ASP A 37 -74.91 -40.55 50.73
C ASP A 37 -73.99 -39.65 51.57
N LEU A 38 -73.22 -38.78 50.92
CA LEU A 38 -72.21 -37.93 51.55
C LEU A 38 -72.73 -36.51 51.82
N SER A 39 -72.35 -35.98 52.98
CA SER A 39 -72.51 -34.56 53.31
C SER A 39 -71.78 -33.68 52.29
N SER A 40 -72.28 -32.46 52.07
CA SER A 40 -71.62 -31.47 51.20
C SER A 40 -70.19 -31.13 51.65
N ALA A 41 -69.88 -31.29 52.94
CA ALA A 41 -68.54 -31.12 53.48
C ALA A 41 -67.60 -32.28 53.10
N SER A 42 -68.08 -33.52 53.15
CA SER A 42 -67.29 -34.71 52.80
C SER A 42 -67.08 -34.83 51.29
N GLN A 43 -68.08 -34.46 50.47
CA GLN A 43 -67.91 -34.36 49.01
C GLN A 43 -66.79 -33.37 48.64
N LYS A 44 -66.73 -32.21 49.30
CA LYS A 44 -65.63 -31.25 49.10
C LYS A 44 -64.28 -31.83 49.50
N HIS A 45 -64.22 -32.59 50.59
CA HIS A 45 -62.98 -33.19 51.06
C HIS A 45 -62.46 -34.26 50.10
N ILE A 46 -63.33 -35.12 49.58
CA ILE A 46 -62.98 -36.15 48.59
C ILE A 46 -62.51 -35.49 47.27
N ARG A 47 -63.16 -34.43 46.83
CA ARG A 47 -62.70 -33.62 45.67
C ARG A 47 -61.32 -33.02 45.90
N LEU A 48 -61.08 -32.45 47.08
CA LEU A 48 -59.76 -31.90 47.44
C LEU A 48 -58.67 -32.97 47.46
N MET A 49 -58.98 -34.19 47.95
CA MET A 49 -58.04 -35.30 47.88
C MET A 49 -57.80 -35.75 46.44
N ALA A 50 -58.84 -35.93 45.62
CA ALA A 50 -58.69 -36.28 44.21
C ALA A 50 -57.86 -35.24 43.43
N GLN A 51 -58.06 -33.95 43.72
CA GLN A 51 -57.26 -32.85 43.17
C GLN A 51 -55.81 -32.91 43.64
N ALA A 52 -55.56 -33.11 44.93
CA ALA A 52 -54.21 -33.25 45.46
C ALA A 52 -53.49 -34.48 44.87
N ALA A 53 -54.18 -35.61 44.69
CA ALA A 53 -53.62 -36.79 44.03
C ALA A 53 -53.33 -36.53 42.55
N SER A 54 -54.20 -35.80 41.84
CA SER A 54 -53.95 -35.40 40.46
C SER A 54 -52.70 -34.52 40.34
N VAL A 55 -52.57 -33.50 41.20
CA VAL A 55 -51.42 -32.58 41.23
C VAL A 55 -50.11 -33.29 41.61
N LEU A 56 -50.18 -34.25 42.52
CA LEU A 56 -49.02 -35.06 42.94
C LEU A 56 -48.81 -36.29 42.05
N GLU A 57 -49.64 -36.48 41.02
CA GLU A 57 -49.66 -37.62 40.10
C GLU A 57 -49.71 -38.99 40.80
N LEU A 58 -50.44 -39.09 41.91
CA LEU A 58 -50.56 -40.30 42.71
C LEU A 58 -51.60 -41.26 42.11
N ASN A 59 -51.26 -42.56 42.13
CA ASN A 59 -52.16 -43.64 41.71
C ASN A 59 -52.97 -44.23 42.88
N THR A 60 -52.63 -43.87 44.11
CA THR A 60 -53.32 -44.33 45.33
C THR A 60 -53.62 -43.13 46.23
N THR A 61 -54.68 -43.25 47.00
CA THR A 61 -55.18 -42.18 47.88
C THR A 61 -54.85 -42.43 49.34
N ASP A 62 -53.86 -43.28 49.60
CA ASP A 62 -53.35 -43.56 50.93
C ASP A 62 -52.59 -42.34 51.47
N SER A 63 -52.80 -42.02 52.74
CA SER A 63 -52.13 -40.89 53.42
C SER A 63 -50.60 -40.98 53.31
N SER A 64 -50.03 -42.19 53.35
CA SER A 64 -48.60 -42.42 53.17
C SER A 64 -48.09 -41.99 51.78
N ALA A 65 -48.87 -42.22 50.72
CA ALA A 65 -48.51 -41.82 49.36
C ALA A 65 -48.47 -40.29 49.21
N TYR A 66 -49.44 -39.59 49.81
CA TYR A 66 -49.43 -38.11 49.86
C TYR A 66 -48.22 -37.57 50.61
N VAL A 67 -47.91 -38.11 51.80
CA VAL A 67 -46.77 -37.65 52.60
C VAL A 67 -45.45 -37.90 51.87
N ALA A 68 -45.29 -39.04 51.20
CA ALA A 68 -44.11 -39.35 50.39
C ALA A 68 -43.97 -38.38 49.21
N ALA A 69 -45.02 -38.17 48.42
CA ALA A 69 -44.99 -37.28 47.26
C ALA A 69 -44.74 -35.81 47.65
N ILE A 70 -45.32 -35.35 48.76
CA ILE A 70 -45.07 -34.01 49.30
C ILE A 70 -43.60 -33.87 49.75
N SER A 71 -43.05 -34.90 50.38
CA SER A 71 -41.64 -34.91 50.81
C SER A 71 -40.70 -34.88 49.61
N ASP A 72 -40.94 -35.72 48.59
CA ASP A 72 -40.17 -35.74 47.35
C ASP A 72 -40.23 -34.39 46.62
N LEU A 73 -41.42 -33.78 46.54
CA LEU A 73 -41.60 -32.47 45.91
C LEU A 73 -40.83 -31.38 46.68
N ARG A 74 -40.83 -31.46 48.01
CA ARG A 74 -40.07 -30.53 48.86
C ARG A 74 -38.57 -30.69 48.69
N GLU A 75 -38.06 -31.92 48.63
CA GLU A 75 -36.65 -32.19 48.35
C GLU A 75 -36.24 -31.65 46.97
N LYS A 76 -37.05 -31.89 45.94
CA LYS A 76 -36.84 -31.33 44.59
C LYS A 76 -36.85 -29.80 44.60
N TYR A 77 -37.78 -29.19 45.34
CA TYR A 77 -37.86 -27.74 45.48
C TYR A 77 -36.61 -27.18 46.18
N ASP A 78 -36.16 -27.79 47.27
CA ASP A 78 -34.97 -27.35 48.00
C ASP A 78 -33.69 -27.54 47.17
N ALA A 79 -33.58 -28.64 46.42
CA ALA A 79 -32.49 -28.87 45.47
C ALA A 79 -32.49 -27.82 44.34
N LEU A 80 -33.65 -27.53 43.76
CA LEU A 80 -33.79 -26.50 42.74
C LEU A 80 -33.42 -25.13 43.30
N ARG A 81 -33.90 -24.78 44.49
CA ARG A 81 -33.57 -23.53 45.18
C ARG A 81 -32.07 -23.40 45.44
N ALA A 82 -31.42 -24.48 45.88
CA ALA A 82 -29.97 -24.52 46.04
C ALA A 82 -29.26 -24.27 44.70
N SER A 83 -29.69 -24.92 43.63
CA SER A 83 -29.12 -24.71 42.28
C SER A 83 -29.31 -23.27 41.77
N VAL A 84 -30.48 -22.66 41.97
CA VAL A 84 -30.72 -21.26 41.60
C VAL A 84 -29.79 -20.33 42.40
N SER A 85 -29.55 -20.64 43.67
CA SER A 85 -28.63 -19.85 44.49
C SER A 85 -27.17 -19.96 44.00
N THR A 86 -26.73 -21.14 43.55
CA THR A 86 -25.38 -21.30 42.98
C THR A 86 -25.27 -20.62 41.63
N TRP A 87 -26.28 -20.75 40.77
CA TRP A 87 -26.35 -20.04 39.49
C TRP A 87 -26.26 -18.52 39.66
N ARG A 88 -27.02 -17.94 40.59
CA ARG A 88 -26.94 -16.50 40.88
C ARG A 88 -25.54 -16.08 41.36
N ARG A 89 -24.88 -16.91 42.17
CA ARG A 89 -23.49 -16.65 42.58
C ARG A 89 -22.52 -16.72 41.41
N HIS A 90 -22.70 -17.68 40.50
CA HIS A 90 -21.89 -17.77 39.28
C HIS A 90 -22.13 -16.58 38.35
N GLU A 91 -23.37 -16.18 38.14
CA GLU A 91 -23.75 -15.01 37.34
C GLU A 91 -23.11 -13.73 37.90
N ALA A 92 -23.20 -13.50 39.21
CA ALA A 92 -22.56 -12.36 39.87
C ALA A 92 -21.04 -12.35 39.68
N LYS A 93 -20.38 -13.52 39.77
CA LYS A 93 -18.94 -13.64 39.50
C LYS A 93 -18.60 -13.33 38.04
N GLN A 94 -19.39 -13.81 37.09
CA GLN A 94 -19.16 -13.53 35.67
C GLN A 94 -19.38 -12.05 35.34
N LEU A 95 -20.38 -11.41 35.95
CA LEU A 95 -20.63 -9.98 35.77
C LEU A 95 -19.45 -9.16 36.29
N LYS A 96 -18.91 -9.52 37.46
CA LYS A 96 -17.73 -8.86 38.03
C LYS A 96 -16.51 -9.03 37.12
N ARG A 97 -16.23 -10.26 36.66
CA ARG A 97 -15.14 -10.54 35.72
C ARG A 97 -15.28 -9.76 34.42
N LYS A 98 -16.49 -9.62 33.90
CA LYS A 98 -16.77 -8.81 32.71
C LYS A 98 -16.46 -7.33 32.93
N GLN A 99 -16.78 -6.80 34.11
CA GLN A 99 -16.45 -5.42 34.47
C GLN A 99 -14.93 -5.23 34.55
N GLU A 100 -14.22 -6.12 35.26
CA GLU A 100 -12.75 -6.11 35.36
C GLU A 100 -12.08 -6.13 33.98
N LEU A 101 -12.50 -7.03 33.08
CA LEU A 101 -12.00 -7.09 31.70
C LEU A 101 -12.32 -5.82 30.88
N HIS A 102 -13.45 -5.18 31.15
CA HIS A 102 -13.83 -3.96 30.45
C HIS A 102 -12.98 -2.76 30.90
N ASP A 103 -12.65 -2.71 32.19
CA ASP A 103 -11.76 -1.68 32.74
C ASP A 103 -10.32 -1.88 32.23
N GLU A 104 -9.81 -3.12 32.22
CA GLU A 104 -8.52 -3.47 31.60
C GLU A 104 -8.46 -3.05 30.12
N LEU A 105 -9.54 -3.27 29.37
CA LEU A 105 -9.61 -2.88 27.97
C LEU A 105 -9.54 -1.36 27.79
N ARG A 106 -10.21 -0.58 28.65
CA ARG A 106 -10.11 0.89 28.63
C ARG A 106 -8.71 1.38 28.97
N GLU A 107 -8.04 0.74 29.93
CA GLU A 107 -6.65 1.05 30.26
C GLU A 107 -5.72 0.81 29.06
N MET A 108 -5.91 -0.31 28.36
CA MET A 108 -5.16 -0.63 27.14
C MET A 108 -5.43 0.38 26.01
N GLU A 109 -6.70 0.77 25.79
CA GLU A 109 -7.06 1.81 24.83
C GLU A 109 -6.40 3.16 25.17
N HIS A 110 -6.36 3.52 26.46
CA HIS A 110 -5.69 4.73 26.91
C HIS A 110 -4.18 4.68 26.67
N MET A 111 -3.53 3.55 26.98
CA MET A 111 -2.10 3.37 26.71
C MET A 111 -1.79 3.42 25.22
N LEU A 112 -2.63 2.83 24.36
CA LEU A 112 -2.48 2.93 22.90
C LEU A 112 -2.57 4.37 22.43
N ALA A 113 -3.56 5.14 22.91
CA ALA A 113 -3.69 6.56 22.58
C ALA A 113 -2.46 7.38 23.02
N MET A 114 -1.90 7.07 24.20
CA MET A 114 -0.67 7.71 24.69
C MET A 114 0.54 7.37 23.82
N LEU A 115 0.69 6.10 23.42
CA LEU A 115 1.78 5.68 22.53
C LEU A 115 1.65 6.30 21.13
N ASP A 116 0.44 6.39 20.58
CA ASP A 116 0.20 7.04 19.30
C ASP A 116 0.53 8.55 19.36
N ALA A 117 0.17 9.23 20.45
CA ALA A 117 0.52 10.62 20.66
C ALA A 117 2.04 10.80 20.76
N ALA A 118 2.72 9.96 21.55
CA ALA A 118 4.17 9.99 21.71
C ALA A 118 4.91 9.67 20.39
N SER A 119 4.40 8.73 19.58
CA SER A 119 4.96 8.42 18.26
C SER A 119 4.84 9.62 17.33
N LYS A 120 3.66 10.26 17.26
CA LYS A 120 3.44 11.45 16.42
C LYS A 120 4.34 12.61 16.85
N GLU A 121 4.53 12.80 18.17
CA GLU A 121 5.43 13.82 18.69
C GLU A 121 6.89 13.52 18.33
N ARG A 122 7.34 12.27 18.48
CA ARG A 122 8.69 11.86 18.05
C ARG A 122 8.88 12.10 16.55
N ASP A 123 7.94 11.68 15.72
CA ASP A 123 8.02 11.85 14.27
C ASP A 123 8.07 13.35 13.89
N ALA A 124 7.33 14.21 14.60
CA ALA A 124 7.41 15.65 14.41
C ALA A 124 8.80 16.21 14.78
N ILE A 125 9.36 15.79 15.92
CA ILE A 125 10.68 16.22 16.37
C ILE A 125 11.78 15.74 15.43
N GLU A 126 11.76 14.46 15.03
CA GLU A 126 12.75 13.88 14.11
C GLU A 126 12.68 14.53 12.73
N ASN A 127 11.47 14.76 12.20
CA ASN A 127 11.31 15.44 10.92
C ASN A 127 11.82 16.89 10.97
N VAL A 128 11.52 17.64 12.04
CA VAL A 128 12.00 19.02 12.17
C VAL A 128 13.52 19.07 12.33
N ALA A 129 14.10 18.22 13.19
CA ALA A 129 15.55 18.19 13.43
C ALA A 129 16.34 17.74 12.18
N THR A 130 15.84 16.74 11.46
CA THR A 130 16.48 16.27 10.21
C THR A 130 16.33 17.29 9.09
N MET A 131 15.18 17.98 8.97
CA MET A 131 15.00 19.04 7.97
C MET A 131 15.87 20.27 8.25
N ASP A 132 15.99 20.71 9.51
CA ASP A 132 16.86 21.83 9.86
C ASP A 132 18.35 21.53 9.60
N GLY A 133 18.78 20.30 9.89
CA GLY A 133 20.12 19.81 9.52
C GLY A 133 20.37 19.84 8.01
N ARG A 134 19.40 19.35 7.20
CA ARG A 134 19.49 19.38 5.73
C ARG A 134 19.48 20.80 5.16
N LEU A 135 18.69 21.70 5.72
CA LEU A 135 18.67 23.11 5.32
C LEU A 135 20.03 23.78 5.54
N LYS A 136 20.67 23.53 6.69
CA LYS A 136 22.03 24.02 6.97
C LYS A 136 23.06 23.46 5.99
N GLU A 137 22.98 22.17 5.66
CA GLU A 137 23.87 21.55 4.68
C GLU A 137 23.70 22.17 3.27
N TYR A 138 22.46 22.36 2.82
CA TYR A 138 22.19 23.00 1.53
C TYR A 138 22.64 24.46 1.49
N ALA A 139 22.43 25.21 2.57
CA ALA A 139 22.93 26.59 2.67
C ALA A 139 24.45 26.64 2.58
N GLY A 140 25.16 25.69 3.22
CA GLY A 140 26.61 25.54 3.11
C GLY A 140 27.06 25.24 1.68
N LYS A 141 26.44 24.26 1.01
CA LYS A 141 26.75 23.91 -0.39
C LYS A 141 26.48 25.08 -1.34
N HIS A 142 25.35 25.78 -1.16
CA HIS A 142 25.02 26.95 -1.96
C HIS A 142 26.11 28.03 -1.82
N ALA A 143 26.54 28.34 -0.59
CA ALA A 143 27.61 29.33 -0.37
C ALA A 143 28.95 28.93 -1.02
N VAL A 144 29.28 27.63 -1.05
CA VAL A 144 30.47 27.12 -1.75
C VAL A 144 30.32 27.31 -3.26
N TYR A 145 29.22 26.84 -3.85
CA TYR A 145 28.99 26.95 -5.29
C TYR A 145 28.90 28.39 -5.75
N SER A 146 28.25 29.28 -4.99
CA SER A 146 28.23 30.71 -5.32
C SER A 146 29.63 31.32 -5.33
N LYS A 147 30.53 30.91 -4.41
CA LYS A 147 31.93 31.35 -4.42
C LYS A 147 32.69 30.79 -5.62
N GLU A 148 32.45 29.54 -6.00
CA GLU A 148 33.09 28.92 -7.17
C GLU A 148 32.64 29.57 -8.48
N ILE A 149 31.33 29.80 -8.65
CA ILE A 149 30.77 30.53 -9.78
C ILE A 149 31.40 31.92 -9.87
N ALA A 150 31.41 32.68 -8.77
CA ALA A 150 32.02 34.02 -8.76
C ALA A 150 33.53 33.99 -9.10
N LYS A 151 34.26 32.95 -8.70
CA LYS A 151 35.67 32.76 -9.09
C LYS A 151 35.79 32.48 -10.59
N LEU A 152 34.94 31.59 -11.12
CA LEU A 152 34.94 31.24 -12.54
C LEU A 152 34.56 32.46 -13.39
N ASP A 153 33.54 33.22 -13.00
CA ASP A 153 33.14 34.45 -13.67
C ASP A 153 34.27 35.47 -13.69
N LYS A 154 35.01 35.61 -12.57
CA LYS A 154 36.20 36.46 -12.53
C LYS A 154 37.29 35.97 -13.48
N ILE A 155 37.58 34.66 -13.51
CA ILE A 155 38.57 34.09 -14.44
C ILE A 155 38.14 34.33 -15.90
N LEU A 156 36.86 34.19 -16.21
CA LEU A 156 36.32 34.44 -17.55
C LEU A 156 36.40 35.92 -17.93
N ALA A 157 36.09 36.82 -16.99
CA ALA A 157 36.23 38.26 -17.16
C ALA A 157 37.70 38.69 -17.34
N ASP A 158 38.62 38.19 -16.51
CA ASP A 158 40.06 38.49 -16.59
C ASP A 158 40.66 38.02 -17.93
N ARG A 159 40.11 36.95 -18.51
CA ARG A 159 40.51 36.44 -19.84
C ARG A 159 39.81 37.15 -21.01
N GLY A 160 38.97 38.14 -20.74
CA GLY A 160 38.18 38.84 -21.76
C GLY A 160 37.23 37.91 -22.52
N TYR A 161 36.86 36.76 -21.94
CA TYR A 161 36.06 35.75 -22.64
C TYR A 161 34.70 36.29 -23.07
N PHE A 162 34.06 37.15 -22.27
CA PHE A 162 32.76 37.73 -22.61
C PHE A 162 32.84 38.69 -23.80
N ASP A 163 33.97 39.39 -23.97
CA ASP A 163 34.21 40.25 -25.13
C ASP A 163 34.51 39.42 -26.39
N VAL A 164 35.31 38.36 -26.25
CA VAL A 164 35.67 37.45 -27.36
C VAL A 164 34.49 36.56 -27.75
N ALA A 165 33.71 36.04 -26.81
CA ALA A 165 32.58 35.14 -27.09
C ALA A 165 31.47 35.80 -27.91
N SER A 166 31.33 37.14 -27.80
CA SER A 166 30.38 37.90 -28.63
C SER A 166 30.80 37.98 -30.11
N SER A 167 32.11 37.98 -30.38
CA SER A 167 32.72 38.08 -31.72
C SER A 167 33.08 36.71 -32.33
N LEU A 168 33.30 35.70 -31.50
CA LEU A 168 33.66 34.34 -31.90
C LEU A 168 32.43 33.48 -32.22
N GLN A 169 31.51 34.02 -33.01
CA GLN A 169 30.37 33.25 -33.49
C GLN A 169 30.83 32.34 -34.63
N HIS A 170 30.34 31.10 -34.66
CA HIS A 170 30.76 30.08 -35.64
C HIS A 170 30.66 30.57 -37.10
N HIS A 171 29.67 31.39 -37.41
CA HIS A 171 29.49 31.95 -38.75
C HIS A 171 30.65 32.87 -39.19
N VAL A 172 31.26 33.62 -38.26
CA VAL A 172 32.42 34.50 -38.53
C VAL A 172 33.68 33.66 -38.79
N LEU A 173 33.83 32.56 -38.07
CA LEU A 173 34.94 31.62 -38.30
C LEU A 173 34.82 30.94 -39.66
N VAL A 174 33.60 30.52 -40.04
CA VAL A 174 33.34 29.92 -41.35
C VAL A 174 33.55 30.92 -42.49
N SER A 175 33.17 32.19 -42.32
CA SER A 175 33.44 33.22 -43.34
C SER A 175 34.94 33.49 -43.50
N LEU A 176 35.69 33.57 -42.40
CA LEU A 176 37.15 33.72 -42.42
C LEU A 176 37.85 32.51 -43.09
N GLU A 177 37.37 31.30 -42.83
CA GLU A 177 37.89 30.09 -43.51
C GLU A 177 37.65 30.15 -45.02
N GLN A 178 36.46 30.58 -45.45
CA GLN A 178 36.14 30.78 -46.87
C GLN A 178 37.01 31.87 -47.51
N GLU A 179 37.23 32.99 -46.83
CA GLU A 179 38.11 34.06 -47.31
C GLU A 179 39.57 33.57 -47.46
N CYS A 180 40.08 32.84 -46.48
CA CYS A 180 41.42 32.22 -46.56
C CYS A 180 41.52 31.25 -47.75
N ALA A 181 40.51 30.40 -47.96
CA ALA A 181 40.48 29.47 -49.09
C ALA A 181 40.46 30.19 -50.45
N GLN A 182 39.72 31.29 -50.56
CA GLN A 182 39.70 32.13 -51.77
C GLN A 182 41.06 32.81 -52.02
N LEU A 183 41.68 33.36 -50.98
CA LEU A 183 43.00 33.98 -51.07
C LEU A 183 44.07 32.97 -51.47
N GLU A 184 44.04 31.76 -50.91
CA GLU A 184 44.96 30.69 -51.30
C GLU A 184 44.77 30.28 -52.77
N ALA A 185 43.53 30.17 -53.24
CA ALA A 185 43.25 29.87 -54.64
C ALA A 185 43.77 30.97 -55.58
N ALA A 186 43.54 32.24 -55.26
CA ALA A 186 44.05 33.37 -56.01
C ALA A 186 45.59 33.40 -56.03
N ASN A 187 46.23 33.12 -54.90
CA ASN A 187 47.69 33.10 -54.78
C ASN A 187 48.30 31.94 -55.59
N LYS A 188 47.65 30.76 -55.61
CA LYS A 188 48.03 29.65 -56.49
C LYS A 188 47.97 30.05 -57.96
N GLU A 189 46.93 30.77 -58.39
CA GLU A 189 46.80 31.23 -59.77
C GLU A 189 47.91 32.23 -60.15
N VAL A 190 48.19 33.19 -59.26
CA VAL A 190 49.26 34.18 -59.46
C VAL A 190 50.63 33.50 -59.53
N ARG A 191 50.91 32.54 -58.64
CA ARG A 191 52.15 31.75 -58.69
C ARG A 191 52.27 30.98 -59.99
N ALA A 192 51.19 30.32 -60.44
CA ALA A 192 51.19 29.62 -61.72
C ALA A 192 51.43 30.58 -62.91
N LYS A 193 50.95 31.82 -62.85
CA LYS A 193 51.27 32.85 -63.86
C LYS A 193 52.76 33.22 -63.80
N VAL A 194 53.31 33.47 -62.61
CA VAL A 194 54.73 33.83 -62.44
C VAL A 194 55.65 32.70 -62.94
N ASP A 195 55.33 31.44 -62.63
CA ASP A 195 56.10 30.28 -63.06
C ASP A 195 56.16 30.16 -64.59
N ARG A 196 55.07 30.51 -65.30
CA ARG A 196 55.06 30.58 -66.78
C ARG A 196 56.02 31.63 -67.32
N PHE A 197 56.23 32.73 -66.60
CA PHE A 197 57.11 33.82 -67.03
C PHE A 197 58.57 33.63 -66.61
N GLN A 198 58.86 32.87 -65.54
CA GLN A 198 60.23 32.61 -65.09
C GLN A 198 61.07 31.77 -66.06
N GLY A 199 60.44 31.05 -67.00
CA GLY A 199 61.13 30.26 -68.03
C GLY A 199 61.41 30.99 -69.35
N LEU A 200 60.98 32.24 -69.50
CA LEU A 200 61.12 33.00 -70.76
C LEU A 200 62.39 33.88 -70.73
N PRO A 201 63.23 33.86 -71.79
CA PRO A 201 64.39 34.75 -71.89
C PRO A 201 63.94 36.22 -71.86
N PRO A 202 64.63 37.10 -71.10
CA PRO A 202 64.15 38.45 -70.84
C PRO A 202 64.18 39.37 -72.08
N ASN A 203 65.03 39.08 -73.08
CA ASN A 203 65.18 39.88 -74.30
C ASN A 203 65.06 39.03 -75.57
N LEU A 204 64.46 39.58 -76.63
CA LEU A 204 64.18 38.90 -77.90
C LEU A 204 65.46 38.38 -78.59
N GLU A 205 66.57 39.11 -78.44
CA GLU A 205 67.89 38.70 -78.96
C GLU A 205 68.45 37.46 -78.24
N GLN A 206 68.24 37.35 -76.93
CA GLN A 206 68.66 36.16 -76.17
C GLN A 206 67.77 34.96 -76.48
N ALA A 207 66.46 35.18 -76.69
CA ALA A 207 65.54 34.14 -77.15
C ALA A 207 65.93 33.62 -78.55
N ASN A 208 66.33 34.50 -79.46
CA ASN A 208 66.84 34.10 -80.77
C ASN A 208 68.17 33.37 -80.65
N ALA A 209 69.09 33.82 -79.78
CA ALA A 209 70.36 33.14 -79.56
C ALA A 209 70.20 31.74 -78.93
N THR A 210 69.25 31.54 -78.02
CA THR A 210 68.93 30.21 -77.47
C THR A 210 68.23 29.33 -78.50
N LEU A 211 67.36 29.89 -79.35
CA LEU A 211 66.78 29.18 -80.50
C LEU A 211 67.84 28.74 -81.49
N TYR A 212 68.78 29.62 -81.85
CA TYR A 212 69.88 29.29 -82.77
C TYR A 212 70.78 28.21 -82.19
N LYS A 213 71.15 28.29 -80.91
CA LYS A 213 71.92 27.23 -80.23
C LYS A 213 71.15 25.92 -80.15
N ALA A 214 69.84 25.97 -79.94
CA ALA A 214 68.99 24.78 -79.94
C ALA A 214 68.89 24.18 -81.35
N GLN A 215 68.79 25.01 -82.40
CA GLN A 215 68.79 24.59 -83.80
C GLN A 215 70.14 24.02 -84.24
N GLU A 216 71.27 24.64 -83.89
CA GLU A 216 72.61 24.08 -84.12
C GLU A 216 72.78 22.73 -83.42
N ARG A 217 72.29 22.61 -82.18
CA ARG A 217 72.33 21.34 -81.44
C ARG A 217 71.44 20.28 -82.07
N LEU A 218 70.32 20.68 -82.67
CA LEU A 218 69.44 19.80 -83.44
C LEU A 218 70.14 19.34 -84.72
N GLN A 219 70.78 20.25 -85.45
CA GLN A 219 71.57 19.92 -86.65
C GLN A 219 72.77 19.04 -86.34
N GLN A 220 73.45 19.25 -85.20
CA GLN A 220 74.52 18.36 -84.73
C GLN A 220 73.98 16.97 -84.40
N LEU A 221 72.84 16.88 -83.72
CA LEU A 221 72.18 15.61 -83.45
C LEU A 221 71.72 14.92 -84.73
N GLU A 222 71.22 15.67 -85.72
CA GLU A 222 70.86 15.16 -87.05
C GLU A 222 72.08 14.69 -87.83
N ALA A 223 73.21 15.40 -87.77
CA ALA A 223 74.48 15.01 -88.39
C ALA A 223 75.11 13.78 -87.70
N ASP A 224 75.05 13.70 -86.37
CA ASP A 224 75.43 12.52 -85.60
C ASP A 224 74.51 11.33 -85.92
N PHE A 225 73.22 11.58 -86.14
CA PHE A 225 72.28 10.57 -86.59
C PHE A 225 72.59 10.11 -88.02
N GLN A 226 72.84 11.03 -88.95
CA GLN A 226 73.18 10.72 -90.35
C GLN A 226 74.55 10.03 -90.48
N SER A 227 75.54 10.39 -89.66
CA SER A 227 76.85 9.71 -89.63
C SER A 227 76.74 8.29 -89.08
N ARG A 228 75.91 8.07 -88.04
CA ARG A 228 75.59 6.72 -87.55
C ARG A 228 74.82 5.88 -88.57
N VAL A 229 73.99 6.52 -89.40
CA VAL A 229 73.28 5.85 -90.50
C VAL A 229 74.25 5.49 -91.64
N HIS A 230 75.22 6.34 -91.99
CA HIS A 230 76.24 6.04 -93.02
C HIS A 230 77.30 5.02 -92.55
N SER A 231 77.56 4.90 -91.25
CA SER A 231 78.43 3.84 -90.71
C SER A 231 77.76 2.46 -90.62
N MET A 232 76.47 2.37 -90.94
CA MET A 232 75.66 1.14 -90.95
C MET A 232 75.40 0.60 -92.38
N VAL A 233 75.94 1.24 -93.43
CA VAL A 233 75.91 0.82 -94.85
C VAL A 233 77.32 0.45 -95.30
#